data_AF-A0A7X3IBT4-F1
#
_entry.id   AF-A0A7X3IBT4-F1
#
_cell.length_a   1.000
_cell.length_b   1.000
_cell.length_c   1.000
_cell.angle_alpha   90.00
_cell.angle_beta   90.00
_cell.angle_gamma   90.00
#
_symmetry.space_group_name_H-M   'P 1'
#
loop_
_entity.id
_entity.type
_entity.pdbx_description
1 polymer ?
#
loop_
_entity_poly.entity_id
_entity_poly.type
_entity_poly.pdbx_seq_one_letter_code
_entity_poly.pdbx_strand_id
1 'polypeptide(L)'
;MPGWRAAAILLLSLGPAQAATYEGSPFYGYAFEPGGGYPLSLPQTLRATIAVPVSRMATKPADTLAELYPALAACWQVPAGLGRPSAGSDDIEITLRLSLRRDGSLIGPPRVTYAAGVAGSQRATLVRGTLDAVSRCTPAHITAGLGRAIAGRPVALRFVYRPPA
;
A
#
# COMPACT_ATOMS: atom_id res chain seq x y z
N MET A 1 63.18 -22.96 29.57
CA MET A 1 62.41 -22.25 28.52
C MET A 1 61.17 -23.08 28.21
N PRO A 2 59.97 -22.79 28.75
CA PRO A 2 58.75 -23.49 28.37
C PRO A 2 57.84 -22.64 27.48
N GLY A 3 57.12 -23.33 26.60
CA GLY A 3 56.51 -22.81 25.38
C GLY A 3 55.31 -21.89 25.59
N TRP A 4 55.23 -20.91 24.71
CA TRP A 4 54.13 -19.96 24.57
C TRP A 4 52.96 -20.66 23.88
N ARG A 5 51.90 -21.00 24.63
CA ARG A 5 50.64 -21.44 24.03
C ARG A 5 49.86 -20.20 23.61
N ALA A 6 49.84 -19.91 22.30
CA ALA A 6 49.00 -18.87 21.73
C ALA A 6 47.53 -19.27 21.85
N ALA A 7 46.75 -18.50 22.62
CA ALA A 7 45.31 -18.62 22.68
C ALA A 7 44.71 -17.88 21.46
N ALA A 8 44.18 -18.63 20.50
CA ALA A 8 43.44 -18.07 19.38
C ALA A 8 42.04 -17.66 19.87
N ILE A 9 41.81 -16.37 20.03
CA ILE A 9 40.50 -15.80 20.32
C ILE A 9 39.71 -15.79 19.00
N LEU A 10 38.75 -16.69 18.87
CA LEU A 10 37.76 -16.67 17.79
C LEU A 10 36.85 -15.46 17.96
N LEU A 11 37.15 -14.39 17.24
CA LEU A 11 36.24 -13.27 17.03
C LEU A 11 35.08 -13.75 16.16
N LEU A 12 33.97 -14.14 16.79
CA LEU A 12 32.69 -14.32 16.12
C LEU A 12 32.23 -12.97 15.56
N SER A 13 32.37 -12.79 14.26
CA SER A 13 31.78 -11.67 13.54
C SER A 13 30.25 -11.75 13.63
N LEU A 14 29.63 -10.83 14.36
CA LEU A 14 28.20 -10.58 14.22
C LEU A 14 27.96 -9.98 12.83
N GLY A 15 27.57 -10.82 11.88
CA GLY A 15 27.00 -10.36 10.62
C GLY A 15 25.68 -9.63 10.87
N PRO A 16 25.32 -8.63 10.04
CA PRO A 16 24.03 -7.95 10.20
C PRO A 16 22.91 -8.97 10.01
N ALA A 17 21.98 -9.00 10.96
CA ALA A 17 20.74 -9.75 10.82
C ALA A 17 19.98 -9.17 9.63
N GLN A 18 20.11 -9.81 8.47
CA GLN A 18 19.26 -9.50 7.32
C GLN A 18 17.84 -9.86 7.73
N ALA A 19 16.95 -8.86 7.74
CA ALA A 19 15.53 -9.09 7.92
C ALA A 19 15.07 -10.06 6.82
N ALA A 20 14.67 -11.27 7.20
CA ALA A 20 14.13 -12.23 6.27
C ALA A 20 13.00 -11.57 5.48
N THR A 21 13.11 -11.57 4.15
CA THR A 21 11.99 -11.22 3.29
C THR A 21 10.86 -12.17 3.63
N TYR A 22 9.78 -11.62 4.18
CA TYR A 22 8.56 -12.35 4.47
C TYR A 22 8.09 -13.06 3.20
N GLU A 23 8.29 -14.37 3.16
CA GLU A 23 7.88 -15.29 2.10
C GLU A 23 6.56 -15.97 2.46
N GLY A 24 5.67 -15.25 3.14
CA GLY A 24 4.27 -15.64 3.21
C GLY A 24 3.60 -15.06 1.98
N SER A 25 3.00 -15.91 1.13
CA SER A 25 2.01 -15.40 0.17
C SER A 25 0.96 -14.61 0.96
N PRO A 26 0.82 -13.28 0.75
CA PRO A 26 -0.24 -12.54 1.39
C PRO A 26 -1.54 -13.22 0.98
N PHE A 27 -2.42 -13.46 1.94
CA PHE A 27 -3.72 -14.07 1.65
C PHE A 27 -4.52 -13.11 0.73
N TYR A 28 -4.37 -13.28 -0.58
CA TYR A 28 -4.99 -12.51 -1.66
C TYR A 28 -6.32 -13.14 -2.09
N GLY A 29 -7.03 -13.81 -1.18
CA GLY A 29 -8.38 -14.30 -1.45
C GLY A 29 -9.18 -13.16 -2.08
N TYR A 30 -9.75 -13.40 -3.27
CA TYR A 30 -10.54 -12.47 -4.10
C TYR A 30 -9.79 -11.40 -4.93
N ALA A 31 -8.50 -11.11 -4.68
CA ALA A 31 -7.77 -10.07 -5.42
C ALA A 31 -7.36 -10.49 -6.85
N PHE A 32 -7.49 -11.78 -7.20
CA PHE A 32 -7.16 -12.34 -8.53
C PHE A 32 -8.37 -12.90 -9.30
N GLU A 33 -9.55 -13.00 -8.67
CA GLU A 33 -10.79 -13.47 -9.32
C GLU A 33 -11.63 -12.33 -9.94
N PRO A 34 -12.23 -12.53 -11.14
CA PRO A 34 -13.20 -11.60 -11.73
C PRO A 34 -14.56 -11.67 -11.01
N GLY A 35 -15.22 -10.52 -10.82
CA GLY A 35 -16.60 -10.46 -10.32
C GLY A 35 -16.79 -10.30 -8.80
N GLY A 36 -15.73 -10.03 -8.03
CA GLY A 36 -15.87 -9.73 -6.60
C GLY A 36 -16.54 -8.37 -6.37
N GLY A 37 -17.83 -8.34 -6.04
CA GLY A 37 -18.50 -7.14 -5.55
C GLY A 37 -17.80 -6.57 -4.31
N TYR A 38 -18.03 -5.28 -4.01
CA TYR A 38 -17.48 -4.64 -2.80
C TYR A 38 -17.75 -5.54 -1.59
N PRO A 39 -16.72 -6.04 -0.87
CA PRO A 39 -17.00 -6.73 0.37
C PRO A 39 -17.77 -5.76 1.27
N LEU A 40 -18.89 -6.25 1.81
CA LEU A 40 -19.73 -5.52 2.75
C LEU A 40 -18.82 -4.90 3.81
N SER A 41 -18.78 -3.59 3.81
CA SER A 41 -17.92 -2.85 4.71
C SER A 41 -18.65 -2.48 5.96
N LEU A 42 -18.00 -2.69 7.09
CA LEU A 42 -18.55 -2.27 8.37
C LEU A 42 -18.75 -0.74 8.38
N PRO A 43 -19.82 -0.23 9.03
CA PRO A 43 -20.16 1.19 9.06
C PRO A 43 -19.02 2.11 9.49
N GLN A 44 -18.10 1.64 10.35
CA GLN A 44 -16.96 2.40 10.84
C GLN A 44 -15.82 2.61 9.83
N THR A 45 -15.87 1.99 8.65
CA THR A 45 -14.78 2.05 7.67
C THR A 45 -14.69 3.44 7.06
N LEU A 46 -13.52 4.08 7.18
CA LEU A 46 -13.19 5.32 6.47
C LEU A 46 -13.11 5.04 4.98
N ARG A 47 -13.75 5.86 4.14
CA ARG A 47 -13.92 5.57 2.71
C ARG A 47 -13.64 6.78 1.84
N ALA A 48 -12.96 6.53 0.73
CA ALA A 48 -12.85 7.49 -0.35
C ALA A 48 -12.66 6.80 -1.71
N THR A 49 -13.15 7.48 -2.74
CA THR A 49 -12.84 7.20 -4.14
C THR A 49 -12.04 8.38 -4.68
N ILE A 50 -10.87 8.12 -5.23
CA ILE A 50 -9.92 9.12 -5.69
C ILE A 50 -9.57 8.84 -7.15
N ALA A 51 -9.74 9.85 -8.00
CA ALA A 51 -9.21 9.83 -9.35
C ALA A 51 -7.67 9.97 -9.30
N VAL A 52 -6.97 9.12 -10.03
CA VAL A 52 -5.51 9.09 -10.06
C VAL A 52 -4.97 9.13 -11.50
N PRO A 53 -3.74 9.62 -11.74
CA PRO A 53 -2.82 10.23 -10.75
C PRO A 53 -3.36 11.55 -10.21
N VAL A 54 -3.11 11.84 -8.93
CA VAL A 54 -3.50 13.12 -8.32
C VAL A 54 -2.59 14.23 -8.84
N SER A 55 -3.14 15.42 -9.05
CA SER A 55 -2.43 16.56 -9.66
C SER A 55 -1.61 17.40 -8.67
N ARG A 56 -1.84 17.25 -7.36
CA ARG A 56 -1.12 18.01 -6.32
C ARG A 56 -0.74 17.14 -5.13
N MET A 57 0.50 17.29 -4.69
CA MET A 57 0.98 16.77 -3.41
C MET A 57 0.64 17.76 -2.28
N ALA A 58 0.32 17.22 -1.11
CA ALA A 58 0.14 18.02 0.10
C ALA A 58 1.49 18.61 0.53
N THR A 59 1.52 19.91 0.81
CA THR A 59 2.72 20.61 1.32
C THR A 59 2.74 20.74 2.85
N LYS A 60 1.59 20.46 3.49
CA LYS A 60 1.39 20.51 4.94
C LYS A 60 0.92 19.14 5.43
N PRO A 61 1.11 18.81 6.73
CA PRO A 61 0.51 17.62 7.30
C PRO A 61 -1.01 17.65 7.14
N ALA A 62 -1.61 16.52 6.77
CA ALA A 62 -3.07 16.40 6.69
C ALA A 62 -3.68 16.41 8.10
N ASP A 63 -4.71 17.23 8.29
CA ASP A 63 -5.46 17.36 9.55
C ASP A 63 -6.89 16.84 9.44
N THR A 64 -7.36 16.60 8.21
CA THR A 64 -8.71 16.10 7.91
C THR A 64 -8.66 14.84 7.03
N LEU A 65 -9.76 14.09 7.00
CA LEU A 65 -9.91 12.96 6.08
C LEU A 65 -9.84 13.40 4.61
N ALA A 66 -10.40 14.57 4.28
CA ALA A 66 -10.37 15.12 2.93
C ALA A 66 -8.93 15.41 2.44
N GLU A 67 -8.03 15.78 3.35
CA GLU A 67 -6.60 15.96 3.07
C GLU A 67 -5.83 14.63 3.09
N LEU A 68 -6.23 13.68 3.93
CA LEU A 68 -5.58 12.38 4.08
C LEU A 68 -5.65 11.53 2.80
N TYR A 69 -6.84 11.39 2.21
CA TYR A 69 -7.04 10.48 1.08
C TYR A 69 -6.17 10.81 -0.15
N PRO A 70 -6.07 12.08 -0.62
CA PRO A 70 -5.14 12.41 -1.69
C PRO A 70 -3.68 12.27 -1.26
N ALA A 71 -3.33 12.47 0.02
CA ALA A 71 -1.97 12.24 0.51
C ALA A 71 -1.56 10.76 0.40
N LEU A 72 -2.47 9.84 0.75
CA LEU A 72 -2.25 8.39 0.58
C LEU A 72 -2.18 7.96 -0.89
N ALA A 73 -2.83 8.71 -1.79
CA ALA A 73 -2.84 8.44 -3.23
C ALA A 73 -1.69 9.15 -3.99
N ALA A 74 -0.93 10.03 -3.35
CA ALA A 74 0.01 10.93 -4.03
C ALA A 74 1.13 10.22 -4.80
N CYS A 75 1.54 9.05 -4.32
CA CYS A 75 2.61 8.25 -4.92
C CYS A 75 2.11 7.27 -5.97
N TRP A 76 0.79 7.23 -6.21
CA TRP A 76 0.20 6.41 -7.25
C TRP A 76 0.47 7.06 -8.60
N GLN A 77 1.15 6.31 -9.44
CA GLN A 77 1.42 6.63 -10.83
C GLN A 77 0.98 5.41 -11.64
N VAL A 78 0.72 5.62 -12.93
CA VAL A 78 0.37 4.52 -13.84
C VAL A 78 1.49 3.47 -13.77
N PRO A 79 1.21 2.24 -13.28
CA PRO A 79 2.22 1.21 -13.16
C PRO A 79 2.87 0.90 -14.50
N ALA A 80 4.18 0.71 -14.53
CA ALA A 80 4.89 0.35 -15.76
C ALA A 80 4.34 -0.95 -16.34
N GLY A 81 4.06 -0.94 -17.64
CA GLY A 81 3.45 -2.07 -18.35
C GLY A 81 1.95 -2.25 -18.10
N LEU A 82 1.29 -1.31 -17.41
CA LEU A 82 -0.16 -1.25 -17.36
C LEU A 82 -0.71 -0.77 -18.71
N GLY A 83 -1.54 -1.60 -19.35
CA GLY A 83 -2.18 -1.32 -20.62
C GLY A 83 -3.44 -0.47 -20.49
N ARG A 84 -4.14 -0.30 -21.61
CA ARG A 84 -5.46 0.36 -21.65
C ARG A 84 -6.52 -0.44 -20.89
N PRO A 85 -7.64 0.19 -20.50
CA PRO A 85 -8.75 -0.49 -19.88
C PRO A 85 -9.26 -1.58 -20.84
N SER A 86 -9.71 -2.68 -20.27
CA SER A 86 -10.21 -3.85 -20.98
C SER A 86 -11.44 -4.37 -20.25
N ALA A 87 -12.02 -5.46 -20.74
CA ALA A 87 -13.22 -6.06 -20.15
C ALA A 87 -14.45 -5.12 -20.15
N GLY A 88 -14.58 -4.28 -21.18
CA GLY A 88 -15.76 -3.43 -21.39
C GLY A 88 -15.87 -2.24 -20.43
N SER A 89 -14.77 -1.86 -19.76
CA SER A 89 -14.69 -0.69 -18.89
C SER A 89 -13.91 0.43 -19.56
N ASP A 90 -14.31 1.68 -19.33
CA ASP A 90 -13.52 2.88 -19.70
C ASP A 90 -12.48 3.25 -18.62
N ASP A 91 -12.63 2.67 -17.43
CA ASP A 91 -11.80 2.97 -16.26
C ASP A 91 -11.08 1.72 -15.74
N ILE A 92 -9.89 1.92 -15.16
CA ILE A 92 -9.18 0.92 -14.35
C ILE A 92 -9.36 1.27 -12.89
N GLU A 93 -9.79 0.31 -12.08
CA GLU A 93 -10.16 0.55 -10.70
C GLU A 93 -9.50 -0.45 -9.77
N ILE A 94 -9.10 0.01 -8.58
CA ILE A 94 -8.58 -0.86 -7.52
C ILE A 94 -8.93 -0.29 -6.16
N THR A 95 -9.36 -1.13 -5.22
CA THR A 95 -9.61 -0.73 -3.83
C THR A 95 -8.65 -1.42 -2.89
N LEU A 96 -7.99 -0.62 -2.06
CA LEU A 96 -7.15 -1.08 -0.96
C LEU A 96 -7.86 -0.89 0.38
N ARG A 97 -7.75 -1.88 1.26
CA ARG A 97 -8.05 -1.77 2.68
C ARG A 97 -6.75 -1.74 3.48
N LEU A 98 -6.59 -0.73 4.33
CA LEU A 98 -5.41 -0.53 5.18
C LEU A 98 -5.81 0.11 6.51
N SER A 99 -4.89 0.13 7.46
CA SER A 99 -5.02 0.90 8.71
C SER A 99 -3.71 1.61 9.00
N LEU A 100 -3.75 2.77 9.64
CA LEU A 100 -2.57 3.56 10.00
C LEU A 100 -2.36 3.60 11.51
N ARG A 101 -1.11 3.75 11.94
CA ARG A 101 -0.74 4.15 13.31
C ARG A 101 -0.93 5.66 13.47
N ARG A 102 -0.74 6.15 14.70
CA ARG A 102 -0.85 7.58 15.04
C ARG A 102 0.17 8.46 14.30
N ASP A 103 1.28 7.88 13.85
CA ASP A 103 2.34 8.54 13.09
C ASP A 103 2.16 8.45 11.56
N GLY A 104 1.04 7.88 11.10
CA GLY A 104 0.76 7.69 9.68
C GLY A 104 1.43 6.46 9.05
N SER A 105 2.19 5.65 9.79
CA SER A 105 2.75 4.39 9.30
C SER A 105 1.70 3.29 9.18
N LEU A 106 1.92 2.31 8.29
CA LEU A 106 0.97 1.20 8.06
C LEU A 106 0.92 0.21 9.24
N ILE A 107 -0.29 -0.16 9.65
CA ILE A 107 -0.54 -1.31 10.52
C ILE A 107 -0.71 -2.55 9.63
N GLY A 108 0.38 -3.30 9.46
CA GLY A 108 0.39 -4.49 8.60
C GLY A 108 0.30 -4.16 7.10
N PRO A 109 0.28 -5.19 6.24
CA PRO A 109 0.23 -5.00 4.80
C PRO A 109 -1.16 -4.54 4.33
N PRO A 110 -1.26 -3.54 3.43
CA PRO A 110 -2.51 -3.19 2.75
C PRO A 110 -3.06 -4.40 1.97
N ARG A 111 -4.38 -4.50 1.85
CA ARG A 111 -5.05 -5.61 1.19
C ARG A 111 -5.91 -5.11 0.04
N VAL A 112 -5.74 -5.69 -1.14
CA VAL A 112 -6.63 -5.43 -2.27
C VAL A 112 -7.95 -6.15 -2.01
N THR A 113 -9.04 -5.39 -2.06
CA THR A 113 -10.40 -5.92 -1.86
C THR A 113 -11.24 -5.90 -3.13
N TYR A 114 -10.77 -5.22 -4.17
CA TYR A 114 -11.46 -5.10 -5.46
C TYR A 114 -10.46 -4.63 -6.52
N ALA A 115 -10.59 -5.12 -7.74
CA ALA A 115 -9.92 -4.57 -8.91
C ALA A 115 -10.69 -4.90 -10.20
N ALA A 116 -10.83 -3.93 -11.09
CA ALA A 116 -11.58 -4.04 -12.35
C ALA A 116 -10.92 -3.22 -13.48
N GLY A 117 -11.41 -3.40 -14.71
CA GLY A 117 -10.89 -2.73 -15.91
C GLY A 117 -9.62 -3.36 -16.50
N VAL A 118 -9.10 -4.43 -15.89
CA VAL A 118 -7.93 -5.18 -16.38
C VAL A 118 -8.09 -6.68 -16.12
N ALA A 119 -7.44 -7.50 -16.95
CA ALA A 119 -7.46 -8.96 -16.84
C ALA A 119 -6.05 -9.58 -16.98
N GLY A 120 -5.89 -10.84 -16.57
CA GLY A 120 -4.63 -11.57 -16.69
C GLY A 120 -3.46 -10.88 -15.98
N SER A 121 -2.30 -10.82 -16.65
CA SER A 121 -1.07 -10.22 -16.11
C SER A 121 -1.22 -8.73 -15.75
N GLN A 122 -2.11 -8.01 -16.44
CA GLN A 122 -2.40 -6.60 -16.17
C GLN A 122 -2.97 -6.40 -14.77
N ARG A 123 -3.77 -7.34 -14.28
CA ARG A 123 -4.30 -7.29 -12.91
C ARG A 123 -3.19 -7.40 -11.87
N ALA A 124 -2.24 -8.31 -12.07
CA ALA A 124 -1.08 -8.45 -11.18
C ALA A 124 -0.17 -7.21 -11.21
N THR A 125 -0.01 -6.57 -12.37
CA THR A 125 0.71 -5.30 -12.52
C THR A 125 0.00 -4.17 -11.76
N LEU A 126 -1.32 -4.05 -11.89
CA LEU A 126 -2.13 -3.07 -11.17
C LEU A 126 -2.02 -3.25 -9.65
N VAL A 127 -2.16 -4.50 -9.17
CA VAL A 127 -2.06 -4.84 -7.74
C VAL A 127 -0.70 -4.46 -7.17
N ARG A 128 0.40 -4.91 -7.79
CA ARG A 128 1.76 -4.62 -7.31
C ARG A 128 2.04 -3.12 -7.32
N GLY A 129 1.77 -2.45 -8.46
CA GLY A 129 2.02 -1.01 -8.59
C GLY A 129 1.24 -0.17 -7.57
N THR A 130 0.01 -0.56 -7.26
CA THR A 130 -0.82 0.17 -6.27
C THR A 130 -0.35 -0.08 -4.84
N LEU A 131 0.02 -1.31 -4.48
CA LEU A 131 0.58 -1.62 -3.16
C LEU A 131 1.92 -0.89 -2.94
N ASP A 132 2.80 -0.90 -3.95
CA ASP A 132 4.09 -0.20 -3.91
C ASP A 132 3.90 1.32 -3.77
N ALA A 133 2.91 1.88 -4.48
CA ALA A 133 2.56 3.30 -4.38
C ALA A 133 2.16 3.69 -2.95
N VAL A 134 1.25 2.92 -2.33
CA VAL A 134 0.85 3.19 -0.94
C VAL A 134 2.03 3.04 0.00
N SER A 135 2.88 2.02 -0.17
CA SER A 135 4.08 1.87 0.63
C SER A 135 5.00 3.09 0.55
N ARG A 136 5.20 3.67 -0.64
CA ARG A 136 6.01 4.89 -0.82
C ARG A 136 5.39 6.14 -0.18
N CYS A 137 4.07 6.18 -0.05
CA CYS A 137 3.33 7.29 0.55
C CYS A 137 3.06 7.10 2.05
N THR A 138 3.66 6.08 2.66
CA THR A 138 3.59 5.84 4.10
C THR A 138 4.99 5.80 4.72
N PRO A 139 5.24 6.44 5.88
CA PRO A 139 4.25 7.08 6.76
C PRO A 139 3.59 8.33 6.14
N ALA A 140 2.26 8.40 6.23
CA ALA A 140 1.52 9.54 5.72
C ALA A 140 1.80 10.77 6.59
N HIS A 141 2.09 11.91 5.98
CA HIS A 141 2.34 13.15 6.72
C HIS A 141 1.04 13.70 7.28
N ILE A 142 0.77 13.45 8.56
CA ILE A 142 -0.48 13.79 9.25
C ILE A 142 -0.22 14.56 10.54
N THR A 143 -1.20 15.34 11.00
CA THR A 143 -1.14 15.97 12.32
C THR A 143 -1.33 14.95 13.45
N ALA A 144 -0.89 15.30 14.66
CA ALA A 144 -1.15 14.48 15.84
C ALA A 144 -2.66 14.36 16.16
N GLY A 145 -3.45 15.38 15.83
CA GLY A 145 -4.91 15.39 15.99
C GLY A 145 -5.57 14.33 15.12
N LEU A 146 -5.29 14.37 13.81
CA LEU A 146 -5.78 13.39 12.86
C LEU A 146 -5.27 11.98 13.17
N GLY A 147 -3.98 11.84 13.48
CA GLY A 147 -3.37 10.56 13.85
C GLY A 147 -4.09 9.85 15.00
N ARG A 148 -4.50 10.58 16.05
CA ARG A 148 -5.32 10.02 17.13
C ARG A 148 -6.72 9.61 16.67
N ALA A 149 -7.33 10.37 15.76
CA ALA A 149 -8.69 10.13 15.27
C ALA A 149 -8.80 8.93 14.30
N ILE A 150 -7.71 8.59 13.60
CA ILE A 150 -7.71 7.53 12.57
C ILE A 150 -6.94 6.26 12.95
N ALA A 151 -6.10 6.30 13.99
CA ALA A 151 -5.24 5.17 14.33
C ALA A 151 -6.03 3.86 14.54
N GLY A 152 -5.62 2.80 13.85
CA GLY A 152 -6.26 1.48 13.91
C GLY A 152 -7.57 1.37 13.13
N ARG A 153 -8.18 2.48 12.68
CA ARG A 153 -9.44 2.45 11.94
C ARG A 153 -9.20 1.96 10.50
N PRO A 154 -10.01 1.01 10.01
CA PRO A 154 -9.92 0.59 8.62
C PRO A 154 -10.23 1.74 7.66
N VAL A 155 -9.35 1.92 6.68
CA VAL A 155 -9.50 2.81 5.53
C VAL A 155 -9.67 1.96 4.28
N ALA A 156 -10.73 2.20 3.52
CA ALA A 156 -10.94 1.65 2.19
C ALA A 156 -10.78 2.77 1.15
N LEU A 157 -9.71 2.71 0.37
CA LEU A 157 -9.34 3.71 -0.63
C LEU A 157 -9.47 3.11 -2.02
N ARG A 158 -10.42 3.61 -2.81
CA ARG A 158 -10.62 3.24 -4.21
C ARG A 158 -9.88 4.23 -5.11
N PHE A 159 -9.02 3.70 -5.96
CA PHE A 159 -8.32 4.41 -7.01
C PHE A 159 -9.10 4.20 -8.32
N VAL A 160 -9.37 5.28 -9.04
CA VAL A 160 -9.99 5.25 -10.37
C VAL A 160 -9.03 5.92 -11.35
N TYR A 161 -8.46 5.14 -12.25
CA TYR A 161 -7.59 5.63 -13.32
C TYR A 161 -8.37 5.62 -14.64
N ARG A 162 -8.51 6.80 -15.22
CA ARG A 162 -9.05 6.98 -16.57
C ARG A 162 -7.91 7.38 -17.52
N PRO A 163 -7.51 6.50 -18.43
CA PRO A 163 -6.52 6.85 -19.45
C PRO A 163 -7.03 7.99 -20.34
N PRO A 164 -6.15 8.90 -20.80
CA PRO A 164 -6.53 9.85 -21.83
C PRO A 164 -6.95 9.12 -23.11
N ALA A 165 -7.91 9.72 -23.84
CA ALA A 165 -8.45 9.20 -25.10
C ALA A 165 -7.36 9.05 -26.18
#